data_AF-A0A951A020-F1
#
_entry.id   AF-A0A951A020-F1
#
_cell.length_a   1.000
_cell.length_b   1.000
_cell.length_c   1.000
_cell.angle_alpha   90.00
_cell.angle_beta   90.00
_cell.angle_gamma   90.00
#
_symmetry.space_group_name_H-M   'P 1'
#
loop_
_entity.id
_entity.type
_entity.pdbx_description
1 polymer ?
#
loop_
_entity_poly.entity_id
_entity_poly.type
_entity_poly.pdbx_seq_one_letter_code
_entity_poly.pdbx_strand_id
1 'polypeptide(L)'
;MAPIERLHDSIAALARCPVLFTKYGVADTFEGRFELLALHFALVLRRLGMLPEPAADAAQDLADLVFHRLDQALREIGIGDVAVPRRIKILARAFYGRANAYDQAFGSADPARIADAIRRNVFADGQGDAQGLALWAAKIEEILGNLDLDDILGEKFDAAIADLLETAPSHR
;
A
#
# COMPACT_ATOMS: atom_id res chain seq x y z
N MET A 1 6.28 -18.41 -9.32
CA MET A 1 5.96 -17.54 -8.16
C MET A 1 4.54 -17.84 -7.72
N ALA A 2 4.29 -18.00 -6.42
CA ALA A 2 2.94 -18.24 -5.92
C ALA A 2 2.07 -16.96 -6.12
N PRO A 3 0.74 -17.07 -6.27
CA PRO A 3 -0.14 -15.92 -6.52
C PRO A 3 0.00 -14.80 -5.47
N ILE A 4 0.02 -15.15 -4.18
CA ILE A 4 0.15 -14.19 -3.08
C ILE A 4 1.53 -13.52 -3.07
N GLU A 5 2.59 -14.23 -3.44
CA GLU A 5 3.94 -13.65 -3.59
C GLU A 5 3.98 -12.62 -4.73
N ARG A 6 3.34 -12.92 -5.87
CA ARG A 6 3.23 -11.95 -6.97
C ARG A 6 2.50 -10.69 -6.52
N LEU A 7 1.34 -10.86 -5.89
CA LEU A 7 0.53 -9.75 -5.40
C LEU A 7 1.31 -8.87 -4.42
N HIS A 8 2.04 -9.48 -3.49
CA HIS A 8 2.96 -8.77 -2.61
C HIS A 8 4.01 -7.98 -3.40
N ASP A 9 4.64 -8.58 -4.40
CA ASP A 9 5.71 -7.93 -5.17
C ASP A 9 5.19 -6.75 -6.00
N SER A 10 3.99 -6.82 -6.58
CA SER A 10 3.35 -5.69 -7.25
C SER A 10 3.04 -4.55 -6.27
N ILE A 11 2.57 -4.87 -5.05
CA ILE A 11 2.36 -3.87 -3.98
C ILE A 11 3.69 -3.24 -3.55
N ALA A 12 4.75 -4.04 -3.40
CA ALA A 12 6.07 -3.55 -3.04
C ALA A 12 6.68 -2.68 -4.16
N ALA A 13 6.43 -3.00 -5.42
CA ALA A 13 6.84 -2.21 -6.58
C ALA A 13 6.14 -0.85 -6.59
N LEU A 14 4.82 -0.82 -6.36
CA LEU A 14 4.07 0.42 -6.17
C LEU A 14 4.67 1.28 -5.06
N ALA A 15 4.90 0.70 -3.87
CA ALA A 15 5.41 1.44 -2.72
C ALA A 15 6.85 1.97 -2.90
N ARG A 16 7.60 1.45 -3.88
CA ARG A 16 8.97 1.86 -4.22
C ARG A 16 9.05 2.73 -5.47
N CYS A 17 7.92 3.09 -6.08
CA CYS A 17 7.91 3.92 -7.28
C CYS A 17 8.64 5.25 -7.04
N PRO A 18 9.68 5.61 -7.82
CA PRO A 18 10.50 6.79 -7.57
C PRO A 18 9.73 8.12 -7.50
N VAL A 19 8.61 8.23 -8.24
CA VAL A 19 7.77 9.44 -8.27
C VAL A 19 7.20 9.78 -6.89
N LEU A 20 7.00 8.78 -6.03
CA LEU A 20 6.44 8.96 -4.70
C LEU A 20 7.36 9.76 -3.79
N PHE A 21 8.67 9.51 -3.90
CA PHE A 21 9.69 10.21 -3.12
C PHE A 21 10.05 11.56 -3.74
N THR A 22 10.13 11.60 -5.08
CA THR A 22 10.69 12.73 -5.80
C THR A 22 9.67 13.83 -6.09
N LYS A 23 8.52 13.46 -6.65
CA LYS A 23 7.46 14.40 -7.03
C LYS A 23 6.50 14.67 -5.89
N TYR A 24 6.07 13.61 -5.19
CA TYR A 24 5.11 13.77 -4.09
C TYR A 24 5.79 14.07 -2.75
N GLY A 25 7.12 13.94 -2.66
CA GLY A 25 7.89 14.39 -1.50
C GLY A 25 7.78 13.48 -0.27
N VAL A 26 7.42 12.20 -0.44
CA VAL A 26 7.49 11.25 0.68
C VAL A 26 8.95 11.03 1.06
N ALA A 27 9.28 11.12 2.35
CA ALA A 27 10.65 10.91 2.81
C ALA A 27 11.15 9.50 2.46
N ASP A 28 12.34 9.39 1.88
CA ASP A 28 12.97 8.09 1.58
C ASP A 28 13.64 7.50 2.84
N THR A 29 12.81 7.19 3.83
CA THR A 29 13.17 6.57 5.10
C THR A 29 12.41 5.26 5.28
N PHE A 30 12.75 4.47 6.30
CA PHE A 30 11.97 3.28 6.65
C PHE A 30 10.50 3.64 6.93
N GLU A 31 10.28 4.72 7.69
CA GLU A 31 8.94 5.23 8.01
C GLU A 31 8.19 5.64 6.73
N GLY A 32 8.80 6.42 5.85
CA GLY A 32 8.14 6.85 4.61
C GLY A 32 7.83 5.68 3.66
N ARG A 33 8.74 4.72 3.53
CA ARG A 33 8.49 3.48 2.78
C ARG A 33 7.40 2.63 3.41
N PHE A 34 7.31 2.59 4.74
CA PHE A 34 6.21 1.92 5.44
C PHE A 34 4.87 2.62 5.18
N GLU A 35 4.82 3.96 5.18
CA GLU A 35 3.59 4.69 4.85
C GLU A 35 3.09 4.38 3.43
N LEU A 36 4.01 4.33 2.47
CA LEU A 36 3.69 3.95 1.09
C LEU A 36 3.23 2.49 1.00
N LEU A 37 3.92 1.56 1.65
CA LEU A 37 3.50 0.16 1.68
C LEU A 37 2.12 0.01 2.31
N ALA A 38 1.87 0.68 3.44
CA ALA A 38 0.60 0.66 4.16
C ALA A 38 -0.55 1.21 3.31
N LEU A 39 -0.33 2.30 2.55
CA LEU A 39 -1.32 2.87 1.65
C LEU A 39 -1.72 1.87 0.56
N HIS A 40 -0.76 1.36 -0.21
CA HIS A 40 -1.04 0.46 -1.32
C HIS A 40 -1.63 -0.88 -0.85
N PHE A 41 -1.09 -1.43 0.24
CA PHE A 41 -1.61 -2.66 0.82
C PHE A 41 -3.06 -2.50 1.32
N ALA A 42 -3.40 -1.37 1.94
CA ALA A 42 -4.76 -1.10 2.39
C ALA A 42 -5.77 -1.04 1.24
N LEU A 43 -5.41 -0.49 0.07
CA LEU A 43 -6.29 -0.48 -1.11
C LEU A 43 -6.57 -1.91 -1.61
N VAL A 44 -5.55 -2.76 -1.65
CA VAL A 44 -5.71 -4.17 -2.05
C VAL A 44 -6.60 -4.92 -1.04
N LEU A 45 -6.37 -4.76 0.26
CA LEU A 45 -7.24 -5.39 1.28
C LEU A 45 -8.68 -4.89 1.19
N ARG A 46 -8.88 -3.59 0.95
CA ARG A 46 -10.21 -3.01 0.76
C ARG A 46 -10.92 -3.66 -0.43
N ARG A 47 -10.22 -3.83 -1.57
CA ARG A 47 -10.80 -4.51 -2.74
C ARG A 47 -11.14 -5.97 -2.44
N LEU A 48 -10.22 -6.72 -1.84
CA LEU A 48 -10.44 -8.11 -1.46
C LEU A 48 -11.64 -8.26 -0.51
N GLY A 49 -11.80 -7.33 0.44
CA GLY A 49 -12.94 -7.30 1.36
C GLY A 49 -14.30 -7.01 0.72
N MET A 50 -14.33 -6.57 -0.56
CA MET A 50 -15.57 -6.38 -1.33
C MET A 50 -15.89 -7.56 -2.25
N LEU A 51 -15.00 -8.53 -2.37
CA LEU A 51 -15.15 -9.69 -3.25
C LEU A 51 -15.73 -10.88 -2.47
N PRO A 52 -16.44 -11.80 -3.14
CA PRO A 52 -16.95 -13.01 -2.50
C PRO A 52 -15.80 -13.95 -2.10
N GLU A 53 -16.13 -14.95 -1.27
CA GLU A 53 -15.19 -16.03 -0.97
C GLU A 53 -14.65 -16.69 -2.25
N PRO A 54 -13.36 -17.08 -2.30
CA PRO A 54 -12.40 -17.15 -1.19
C PRO A 54 -11.52 -15.88 -1.02
N ALA A 55 -12.00 -14.67 -1.35
CA ALA A 55 -11.18 -13.46 -1.26
C ALA A 55 -10.71 -13.12 0.17
N ALA A 56 -11.45 -13.53 1.20
CA ALA A 56 -11.06 -13.32 2.59
C ALA A 56 -9.81 -14.14 2.96
N ASP A 57 -9.72 -15.38 2.49
CA ASP A 57 -8.55 -16.23 2.67
C ASP A 57 -7.32 -15.62 1.98
N ALA A 58 -7.48 -15.12 0.75
CA ALA A 58 -6.41 -14.43 0.03
C ALA A 58 -5.93 -13.14 0.76
N ALA A 59 -6.85 -12.40 1.37
CA ALA A 59 -6.52 -11.22 2.16
C ALA A 59 -5.70 -11.58 3.41
N GLN A 60 -6.04 -12.67 4.08
CA GLN A 60 -5.31 -13.18 5.24
C GLN A 60 -3.90 -13.65 4.86
N ASP A 61 -3.78 -14.47 3.80
CA ASP A 61 -2.49 -14.94 3.29
C ASP A 61 -1.57 -13.77 2.89
N LEU A 62 -2.14 -12.75 2.23
CA LEU A 62 -1.40 -11.54 1.87
C LEU A 62 -0.93 -10.77 3.10
N ALA A 63 -1.78 -10.61 4.13
CA ALA A 63 -1.40 -9.94 5.36
C ALA A 63 -0.28 -10.67 6.09
N ASP A 64 -0.37 -11.98 6.21
CA ASP A 64 0.65 -12.81 6.84
C ASP A 64 1.99 -12.69 6.09
N LEU A 65 1.96 -12.71 4.75
CA LEU A 65 3.16 -12.50 3.93
C LEU A 65 3.75 -11.10 4.11
N VAL A 66 2.94 -10.03 4.05
CA VAL A 66 3.41 -8.64 4.21
C VAL A 66 4.08 -8.44 5.57
N PHE A 67 3.47 -8.92 6.66
CA PHE A 67 4.06 -8.79 7.99
C PHE A 67 5.29 -9.67 8.18
N HIS A 68 5.34 -10.83 7.54
CA HIS A 68 6.55 -11.65 7.50
C HIS A 68 7.71 -10.93 6.79
N ARG A 69 7.45 -10.28 5.65
CA ARG A 69 8.45 -9.49 4.91
C ARG A 69 8.90 -8.26 5.67
N LEU A 70 8.01 -7.60 6.41
CA LEU A 70 8.37 -6.53 7.33
C LEU A 70 9.25 -7.02 8.49
N ASP A 71 8.97 -8.20 9.06
CA ASP A 71 9.80 -8.80 10.11
C ASP A 71 11.23 -9.05 9.62
N GLN A 72 11.36 -9.62 8.43
CA GLN A 72 12.65 -9.83 7.75
C GLN A 72 13.38 -8.51 7.52
N ALA A 73 12.71 -7.50 6.94
CA ALA A 73 13.31 -6.20 6.68
C ALA A 73 13.82 -5.50 7.95
N LEU A 74 13.11 -5.62 9.08
CA LEU A 74 13.57 -5.08 10.37
C LEU A 74 14.86 -5.76 10.85
N ARG A 75 14.96 -7.09 10.70
CA ARG A 75 16.18 -7.83 11.06
C ARG A 75 17.34 -7.45 10.16
N GLU A 76 17.08 -7.29 8.86
CA GLU A 76 18.09 -6.90 7.86
C GLU A 76 18.72 -5.53 8.16
N ILE A 77 17.93 -4.57 8.66
CA ILE A 77 18.43 -3.26 9.07
C ILE A 77 19.05 -3.25 10.49
N GLY A 78 19.29 -4.43 11.08
CA GLY A 78 20.02 -4.60 12.33
C GLY A 78 19.18 -4.46 13.60
N ILE A 79 17.84 -4.46 13.51
CA ILE A 79 17.00 -4.52 14.71
C ILE A 79 17.08 -5.94 15.27
N GLY A 80 17.61 -6.05 16.50
CA GLY A 80 17.86 -7.34 17.13
C GLY A 80 16.58 -8.15 17.39
N ASP A 81 16.71 -9.48 17.40
CA ASP A 81 15.60 -10.44 17.46
C ASP A 81 14.63 -10.23 18.64
N VAL A 82 15.11 -9.66 19.74
CA VAL A 82 14.31 -9.36 20.93
C VAL A 82 13.36 -8.17 20.69
N ALA A 83 13.77 -7.19 19.88
CA ALA A 83 13.01 -5.98 19.62
C ALA A 83 12.03 -6.11 18.45
N VAL A 84 12.31 -7.01 17.49
CA VAL A 84 11.50 -7.18 16.27
C VAL A 84 10.03 -7.49 16.56
N PRO A 85 9.67 -8.47 17.42
CA PRO A 85 8.26 -8.79 17.69
C PRO A 85 7.49 -7.60 18.25
N ARG A 86 8.13 -6.78 19.09
CA ARG A 86 7.52 -5.54 19.62
C ARG A 86 7.31 -4.52 18.50
N ARG A 87 8.28 -4.37 17.60
CA ARG A 87 8.20 -3.41 16.48
C ARG A 87 7.14 -3.84 15.47
N ILE A 88 7.03 -5.12 15.15
CA ILE A 88 5.96 -5.66 14.29
C ILE A 88 4.57 -5.39 14.88
N LYS A 89 4.37 -5.59 16.19
CA LYS A 89 3.09 -5.25 16.84
C LYS A 89 2.74 -3.76 16.72
N ILE A 90 3.73 -2.88 16.81
CA ILE A 90 3.54 -1.43 16.63
C ILE A 90 3.15 -1.12 15.18
N LEU A 91 3.88 -1.68 14.20
CA LEU A 91 3.61 -1.49 12.78
C LEU A 91 2.23 -2.03 12.38
N ALA A 92 1.85 -3.21 12.88
CA ALA A 92 0.53 -3.78 12.63
C ALA A 92 -0.60 -2.88 13.17
N ARG A 93 -0.49 -2.38 14.40
CA ARG A 93 -1.47 -1.44 14.96
C ARG A 93 -1.53 -0.14 14.15
N ALA A 94 -0.37 0.38 13.74
CA ALA A 94 -0.27 1.57 12.91
C ALA A 94 -0.92 1.36 11.54
N PHE A 95 -0.69 0.20 10.92
CA PHE A 95 -1.28 -0.21 9.64
C PHE A 95 -2.80 -0.28 9.73
N TYR A 96 -3.38 -1.06 10.66
CA TYR A 96 -4.84 -1.22 10.72
C TYR A 96 -5.57 0.10 11.04
N GLY A 97 -4.94 1.00 11.81
CA GLY A 97 -5.45 2.36 11.99
C GLY A 97 -5.51 3.16 10.68
N ARG A 98 -4.46 3.07 9.86
CA ARG A 98 -4.39 3.70 8.52
C ARG A 98 -5.37 3.06 7.55
N ALA A 99 -5.42 1.73 7.50
CA ALA A 99 -6.32 0.99 6.62
C ALA A 99 -7.77 1.39 6.84
N ASN A 100 -8.22 1.49 8.10
CA ASN A 100 -9.56 2.00 8.43
C ASN A 100 -9.77 3.47 8.01
N ALA A 101 -8.76 4.33 8.17
CA ALA A 101 -8.86 5.72 7.75
C ALA A 101 -8.95 5.87 6.22
N TYR A 102 -8.20 5.05 5.48
CA TYR A 102 -8.26 5.01 4.03
C TYR A 102 -9.59 4.42 3.56
N ASP A 103 -10.06 3.32 4.16
CA ASP A 103 -11.35 2.71 3.84
C ASP A 103 -12.52 3.71 3.94
N GLN A 104 -12.58 4.47 5.03
CA GLN A 104 -13.58 5.54 5.21
C GLN A 104 -13.43 6.68 4.20
N ALA A 105 -12.20 7.03 3.83
CA ALA A 105 -11.94 8.10 2.87
C ALA A 105 -12.35 7.70 1.45
N PHE A 106 -11.98 6.50 1.00
CA PHE A 106 -12.34 5.95 -0.32
C PHE A 106 -13.82 5.55 -0.40
N GLY A 107 -14.47 5.25 0.73
CA GLY A 107 -15.92 5.06 0.80
C GLY A 107 -16.72 6.36 0.83
N SER A 108 -16.08 7.53 0.87
CA SER A 108 -16.75 8.82 0.93
C SER A 108 -17.11 9.35 -0.47
N ALA A 109 -18.22 10.10 -0.56
CA ALA A 109 -18.57 10.86 -1.75
C ALA A 109 -17.73 12.14 -1.92
N ASP A 110 -16.88 12.47 -0.95
CA ASP A 110 -16.02 13.66 -0.95
C ASP A 110 -14.55 13.29 -1.26
N PRO A 111 -14.05 13.57 -2.47
CA PRO A 111 -12.67 13.26 -2.85
C PRO A 111 -11.62 13.95 -1.97
N ALA A 112 -11.95 15.05 -1.30
CA ALA A 112 -11.02 15.74 -0.39
C ALA A 112 -10.64 14.87 0.81
N ARG A 113 -11.50 13.92 1.22
CA ARG A 113 -11.24 13.01 2.33
C ARG A 113 -10.03 12.11 2.10
N ILE A 114 -9.76 11.73 0.86
CA ILE A 114 -8.60 10.91 0.49
C ILE A 114 -7.31 11.70 0.75
N ALA A 115 -7.24 12.93 0.24
CA ALA A 115 -6.10 13.82 0.46
C ALA A 115 -5.90 14.12 1.96
N ASP A 116 -6.99 14.30 2.72
CA ASP A 116 -6.92 14.53 4.18
C ASP A 116 -6.43 13.31 4.96
N ALA A 117 -6.83 12.10 4.57
CA ALA A 117 -6.33 10.87 5.16
C ALA A 117 -4.84 10.67 4.84
N ILE A 118 -4.43 10.91 3.59
CA ILE A 118 -3.02 10.84 3.19
C ILE A 118 -2.18 11.89 3.91
N ARG A 119 -2.63 13.14 3.98
CA ARG A 119 -1.91 14.21 4.68
C ARG A 119 -1.63 13.86 6.14
N ARG A 120 -2.61 13.31 6.85
CA ARG A 120 -2.47 12.95 8.28
C ARG A 120 -1.54 11.77 8.53
N ASN A 121 -1.45 10.82 7.59
CA ASN A 121 -0.70 9.59 7.80
C ASN A 121 0.69 9.62 7.17
N VAL A 122 0.80 10.12 5.94
CA VAL A 122 2.05 10.16 5.17
C VAL A 122 2.84 11.45 5.40
N PHE A 123 2.14 12.58 5.52
CA PHE A 123 2.71 13.92 5.58
C PHE A 123 2.38 14.63 6.90
N ALA A 124 2.56 13.92 8.03
CA ALA A 124 2.18 14.41 9.35
C ALA A 124 2.94 15.68 9.78
N ASP A 125 4.10 15.94 9.20
CA ASP A 125 4.90 17.16 9.36
C ASP A 125 4.45 18.32 8.43
N GLY A 126 3.46 18.06 7.58
CA GLY A 126 2.90 19.03 6.63
C GLY A 126 3.71 19.22 5.36
N GLN A 127 4.78 18.46 5.13
CA GLN A 127 5.60 18.55 3.92
C GLN A 127 5.17 17.49 2.91
N GLY A 128 5.06 17.86 1.62
CA GLY A 128 4.74 16.93 0.53
C GLY A 128 3.40 17.20 -0.18
N ASP A 129 3.17 16.49 -1.28
CA ASP A 129 2.00 16.65 -2.13
C ASP A 129 0.93 15.58 -1.82
N ALA A 130 0.15 15.83 -0.76
CA ALA A 130 -0.98 14.99 -0.38
C ALA A 130 -2.02 14.83 -1.50
N GLN A 131 -2.20 15.87 -2.34
CA GLN A 131 -3.19 15.84 -3.41
C GLN A 131 -2.71 14.97 -4.56
N GLY A 132 -1.45 15.11 -4.98
CA GLY A 132 -0.84 14.26 -6.01
C GLY A 132 -0.81 12.79 -5.60
N LEU A 133 -0.45 12.49 -4.35
CA LEU A 133 -0.48 11.13 -3.83
C LEU A 133 -1.92 10.57 -3.71
N ALA A 134 -2.91 11.42 -3.41
CA ALA A 134 -4.32 11.01 -3.44
C ALA A 134 -4.80 10.65 -4.85
N LEU A 135 -4.42 11.43 -5.86
CA LEU A 135 -4.74 11.12 -7.26
C LEU A 135 -4.04 9.84 -7.73
N TRP A 136 -2.80 9.61 -7.30
CA TRP A 136 -2.10 8.34 -7.52
C TRP A 136 -2.87 7.16 -6.93
N ALA A 137 -3.24 7.25 -5.65
CA ALA A 137 -4.01 6.21 -4.96
C ALA A 137 -5.39 5.97 -5.61
N ALA A 138 -6.06 7.02 -6.08
CA ALA A 138 -7.34 6.91 -6.78
C ALA A 138 -7.23 6.15 -8.11
N LYS A 139 -6.13 6.29 -8.86
CA LYS A 139 -5.88 5.48 -10.07
C LYS A 139 -5.76 3.99 -9.76
N ILE A 140 -5.12 3.65 -8.64
CA ILE A 140 -4.98 2.26 -8.20
C ILE A 140 -6.34 1.70 -7.78
N GLU A 141 -7.15 2.49 -7.06
CA GLU A 141 -8.52 2.10 -6.70
C GLU A 141 -9.39 1.88 -7.94
N GLU A 142 -9.24 2.70 -8.99
CA GLU A 142 -9.93 2.51 -10.28
C GLU A 142 -9.49 1.22 -10.97
N ILE A 143 -8.19 0.91 -11.00
CA ILE A 143 -7.67 -0.36 -11.52
C ILE A 143 -8.30 -1.52 -10.74
N LEU A 144 -8.15 -1.52 -9.41
CA LEU A 144 -8.65 -2.59 -8.52
C LEU A 144 -10.17 -2.78 -8.64
N GLY A 145 -10.94 -1.71 -8.78
CA GLY A 145 -12.39 -1.76 -8.91
C GLY A 145 -12.88 -2.54 -10.13
N ASN A 146 -12.04 -2.70 -11.14
CA ASN A 146 -12.33 -3.44 -12.37
C ASN A 146 -11.83 -4.90 -12.37
N LEU A 147 -11.13 -5.34 -11.30
CA LEU A 147 -10.57 -6.69 -11.21
C LEU A 147 -11.36 -7.56 -10.23
N ASP A 148 -11.63 -8.80 -10.61
CA ASP A 148 -12.11 -9.83 -9.69
C ASP A 148 -10.95 -10.51 -8.95
N LEU A 149 -11.24 -11.57 -8.17
CA LEU A 149 -10.22 -12.26 -7.38
C LEU A 149 -9.17 -12.93 -8.28
N ASP A 150 -9.60 -13.58 -9.36
CA ASP A 150 -8.69 -14.27 -10.28
C ASP A 150 -7.77 -13.29 -10.99
N ASP A 151 -8.29 -12.11 -11.31
CA ASP A 151 -7.52 -11.02 -11.92
C ASP A 151 -6.49 -10.42 -10.96
N ILE A 152 -6.83 -10.28 -9.68
CA ILE A 152 -5.93 -9.78 -8.61
C ILE A 152 -4.82 -10.79 -8.31
N LEU A 153 -5.16 -12.08 -8.23
CA LEU A 153 -4.21 -13.16 -7.97
C LEU A 153 -3.43 -13.59 -9.23
N GLY A 154 -3.96 -13.25 -10.40
CA GLY A 154 -3.39 -13.55 -11.71
C GLY A 154 -2.34 -12.54 -12.16
N GLU A 155 -2.15 -12.46 -13.48
CA GLU A 155 -1.17 -11.56 -14.10
C GLU A 155 -1.77 -10.20 -14.49
N LYS A 156 -3.11 -10.07 -14.46
CA LYS A 156 -3.77 -8.82 -14.87
C LYS A 156 -3.44 -7.67 -13.94
N PHE A 157 -3.47 -7.89 -12.62
CA PHE A 157 -3.06 -6.86 -11.67
C PHE A 157 -1.60 -6.45 -11.88
N ASP A 158 -0.69 -7.42 -12.01
CA ASP A 158 0.73 -7.15 -12.22
C ASP A 158 1.01 -6.37 -13.51
N ALA A 159 0.34 -6.74 -14.61
CA ALA A 159 0.40 -6.00 -15.88
C ALA A 159 -0.15 -4.58 -15.75
N ALA A 160 -1.28 -4.38 -15.05
CA ALA A 160 -1.85 -3.06 -14.82
C ALA A 160 -0.93 -2.18 -13.95
N ILE A 161 -0.26 -2.77 -12.95
CA ILE A 161 0.72 -2.07 -12.13
C ILE A 161 1.97 -1.72 -12.95
N ALA A 162 2.46 -2.63 -13.80
CA ALA A 162 3.58 -2.34 -14.69
C ALA A 162 3.29 -1.15 -15.62
N ASP A 163 2.13 -1.13 -16.27
CA ASP A 163 1.69 -0.01 -17.13
C ASP A 163 1.56 1.30 -16.35
N LEU A 164 0.99 1.26 -15.14
CA LEU A 164 0.91 2.45 -14.26
C LEU A 164 2.30 2.98 -13.87
N LEU A 165 3.25 2.08 -13.61
CA LEU A 165 4.62 2.45 -13.25
C LEU A 165 5.40 3.01 -14.45
N GLU A 166 5.18 2.48 -15.66
CA GLU A 166 5.79 2.98 -16.90
C GLU A 166 5.25 4.37 -17.29
N THR A 167 3.96 4.60 -17.06
CA THR A 167 3.29 5.88 -17.34
C THR A 167 3.37 6.88 -16.19
N ALA A 168 4.04 6.52 -15.08
CA ALA A 168 4.23 7.40 -13.95
C ALA A 168 4.92 8.70 -14.39
N PRO A 169 4.48 9.88 -13.89
CA PRO A 169 5.04 11.14 -14.30
C PRO A 169 6.56 11.16 -14.09
N SER A 170 7.30 11.33 -15.18
CA SER A 170 8.76 11.38 -15.13
C SER A 170 9.21 12.60 -14.32
N HIS A 171 10.40 12.50 -13.72
CA HIS A 171 11.04 13.53 -12.89
C HIS A 171 11.51 14.78 -13.68
N ARG A 172 10.80 15.20 -14.73
CA ARG A 172 11.13 16.42 -15.50
C ARG A 172 10.55 17.66 -14.84
#